data_AF-A0A7X7J6M6-F1
#
_entry.id   AF-A0A7X7J6M6-F1
#
_cell.length_a   1.000
_cell.length_b   1.000
_cell.length_c   1.000
_cell.angle_alpha   90.00
_cell.angle_beta   90.00
_cell.angle_gamma   90.00
#
_symmetry.space_group_name_H-M   'P 1'
#
loop_
_entity.id
_entity.type
_entity.pdbx_description
1 polymer ?
#
loop_
_entity_poly.entity_id
_entity_poly.type
_entity_poly.pdbx_seq_one_letter_code
_entity_poly.pdbx_strand_id
1 'polypeptide(L)'
;SAMGRVQLKHYDRRIADIQAGMNRFWDLLEGLPGIRAHRPPKGSGSTMGGWYAARGLYRGGELGGLSVEKFCEAVRAEGVSDCYPGANGALHLNPLFHEADLFNMGRPTMISFGQRDVRQGPGTLPVSESIGDIAFGIPWFKHDRPDVIGQFAAAFRKVVERAADLKI
;
A
#
# COMPACT_ATOMS: atom_id res chain seq x y z
N SER A 1 20.16 6.04 -21.22
CA SER A 1 18.97 5.51 -21.93
C SER A 1 18.22 6.66 -22.60
N ALA A 2 17.97 6.57 -23.91
CA ALA A 2 17.23 7.60 -24.68
C ALA A 2 15.74 7.65 -24.29
N MET A 3 15.10 6.50 -24.04
CA MET A 3 13.69 6.40 -23.67
C MET A 3 13.38 7.14 -22.36
N GLY A 4 14.18 6.93 -21.32
CA GLY A 4 13.96 7.57 -20.01
C GLY A 4 14.00 9.09 -20.08
N ARG A 5 14.92 9.65 -20.89
CA ARG A 5 15.01 11.10 -21.12
C ARG A 5 13.78 11.66 -21.82
N VAL A 6 13.16 10.90 -22.72
CA VAL A 6 11.90 11.31 -23.37
C VAL A 6 10.74 11.27 -22.39
N GLN A 7 10.61 10.20 -21.58
CA GLN A 7 9.53 10.09 -20.58
C GLN A 7 9.63 11.17 -19.49
N LEU A 8 10.86 11.50 -19.06
CA LEU A 8 11.09 12.49 -17.99
C LEU A 8 10.58 13.88 -18.36
N LYS A 9 10.62 14.27 -19.64
CA LYS A 9 10.07 15.56 -20.13
C LYS A 9 8.58 15.73 -19.84
N HIS A 10 7.85 14.64 -19.62
CA HIS A 10 6.42 14.64 -19.38
C HIS A 10 6.06 14.31 -17.92
N TYR A 11 7.07 14.12 -17.06
CA TYR A 11 6.86 13.62 -15.71
C TYR A 11 5.98 14.57 -14.89
N ASP A 12 6.32 15.85 -14.83
CA ASP A 12 5.58 16.85 -14.02
C ASP A 12 4.09 16.91 -14.37
N ARG A 13 3.76 16.94 -15.67
CA ARG A 13 2.37 16.94 -16.13
C ARG A 13 1.64 15.66 -15.72
N ARG A 14 2.28 14.50 -15.86
CA ARG A 14 1.65 13.20 -15.56
C ARG A 14 1.46 13.01 -14.06
N ILE A 15 2.45 13.39 -13.25
CA ILE A 15 2.29 13.32 -11.80
C ILE A 15 1.20 14.29 -11.34
N ALA A 16 1.03 15.46 -11.94
CA ALA A 16 -0.05 16.38 -11.57
C ALA A 16 -1.43 15.74 -11.77
N ASP A 17 -1.63 15.05 -12.90
CA ASP A 17 -2.88 14.33 -13.21
C ASP A 17 -3.12 13.14 -12.26
N ILE A 18 -2.08 12.32 -12.01
CA ILE A 18 -2.13 11.23 -11.02
C ILE A 18 -2.45 11.78 -9.62
N GLN A 19 -1.78 12.85 -9.20
CA GLN A 19 -2.00 13.49 -7.91
C GLN A 19 -3.44 13.98 -7.77
N ALA A 20 -4.01 14.59 -8.80
CA ALA A 20 -5.40 15.02 -8.78
C ALA A 20 -6.35 13.83 -8.57
N GLY A 21 -6.19 12.76 -9.34
CA GLY A 21 -7.05 11.58 -9.24
C GLY A 21 -6.91 10.82 -7.91
N MET A 22 -5.69 10.56 -7.47
CA MET A 22 -5.42 9.88 -6.21
C MET A 22 -5.86 10.70 -5.00
N ASN A 23 -5.69 12.03 -5.04
CA ASN A 23 -6.17 12.88 -3.96
C ASN A 23 -7.70 12.97 -3.93
N ARG A 24 -8.36 13.07 -5.09
CA ARG A 24 -9.83 13.03 -5.17
C ARG A 24 -10.40 11.77 -4.54
N PHE A 25 -9.83 10.60 -4.85
CA PHE A 25 -10.24 9.33 -4.24
C PHE A 25 -10.20 9.38 -2.71
N TRP A 26 -9.09 9.89 -2.14
CA TRP A 26 -8.94 9.99 -0.69
C TRP A 26 -9.78 11.09 -0.05
N ASP A 27 -10.00 12.21 -0.73
CA ASP A 27 -10.89 13.28 -0.27
C ASP A 27 -12.34 12.79 -0.20
N LEU A 28 -12.79 11.97 -1.16
CA LEU A 28 -14.11 11.34 -1.15
C LEU A 28 -14.32 10.31 -0.03
N LEU A 29 -13.24 9.81 0.58
CA LEU A 29 -13.26 8.82 1.66
C LEU A 29 -12.92 9.44 3.02
N GLU A 30 -12.70 10.76 3.08
CA GLU A 30 -12.37 11.47 4.31
C GLU A 30 -13.46 11.28 5.36
N GLY A 31 -13.05 11.04 6.62
CA GLY A 31 -13.95 10.83 7.76
C GLY A 31 -14.54 9.43 7.90
N LEU A 32 -14.35 8.52 6.93
CA LEU A 32 -14.79 7.14 7.07
C LEU A 32 -14.00 6.39 8.16
N PRO A 33 -14.65 5.62 9.05
CA PRO A 33 -13.95 4.77 10.00
C PRO A 33 -13.22 3.64 9.27
N GLY A 34 -12.16 3.13 9.88
CA GLY A 34 -11.48 1.92 9.42
C GLY A 34 -10.46 2.08 8.30
N ILE A 35 -10.51 3.18 7.55
CA ILE A 35 -9.55 3.46 6.48
C ILE A 35 -8.98 4.87 6.60
N ARG A 36 -7.70 5.04 6.24
CA ARG A 36 -7.03 6.33 6.17
C ARG A 36 -6.15 6.43 4.94
N ALA A 37 -6.01 7.66 4.44
CA ALA A 37 -5.13 7.95 3.32
C ALA A 37 -3.65 7.78 3.71
N HIS A 38 -2.88 7.06 2.87
CA HIS A 38 -1.42 7.03 2.97
C HIS A 38 -0.81 8.08 2.03
N ARG A 39 -0.83 9.34 2.46
CA ARG A 39 -0.30 10.50 1.71
C ARG A 39 0.19 11.61 2.65
N PRO A 40 1.06 12.53 2.20
CA PRO A 40 1.42 13.71 2.97
C PRO A 40 0.20 14.56 3.32
N PRO A 41 0.24 15.32 4.43
CA PRO A 41 -0.83 16.26 4.77
C PRO A 41 -1.07 17.28 3.65
N LYS A 42 -2.34 17.67 3.46
CA LYS A 42 -2.72 18.73 2.51
C LYS A 42 -2.01 20.04 2.88
N GLY A 43 -1.42 20.69 1.88
CA GLY A 43 -0.67 21.94 2.08
C GLY A 43 0.74 21.79 2.65
N SER A 44 1.23 20.57 2.88
CA SER A 44 2.60 20.34 3.41
C SER A 44 3.75 20.70 2.45
N GLY A 45 3.45 21.01 1.19
CA GLY A 45 4.47 21.19 0.14
C GLY A 45 5.12 19.87 -0.34
N SER A 46 4.68 18.72 0.18
CA SER A 46 5.13 17.38 -0.25
C SER A 46 4.02 16.62 -0.95
N THR A 47 4.41 15.68 -1.82
CA THR A 47 3.47 14.85 -2.59
C THR A 47 3.93 13.40 -2.61
N MET A 48 3.03 12.47 -2.92
CA MET A 48 3.38 11.05 -3.16
C MET A 48 4.11 10.81 -4.50
N GLY A 49 4.54 11.87 -5.21
CA GLY A 49 5.13 11.78 -6.54
C GLY A 49 4.19 11.07 -7.54
N GLY A 50 4.68 9.99 -8.16
CA GLY A 50 3.90 9.17 -9.09
C GLY A 50 2.96 8.15 -8.43
N TRP A 51 2.84 8.13 -7.10
CA TRP A 51 2.03 7.15 -6.36
C TRP A 51 2.41 5.69 -6.66
N TYR A 52 3.72 5.42 -6.73
CA TYR A 52 4.23 4.06 -6.98
C TYR A 52 3.77 3.11 -5.86
N ALA A 53 3.12 2.01 -6.25
CA ALA A 53 2.59 0.99 -5.35
C ALA A 53 1.78 1.56 -4.18
N ALA A 54 0.85 2.48 -4.47
CA ALA A 54 0.03 3.13 -3.46
C ALA A 54 -0.76 2.14 -2.58
N ARG A 55 -0.98 2.54 -1.32
CA ARG A 55 -1.68 1.76 -0.31
C ARG A 55 -2.64 2.63 0.48
N GLY A 56 -3.65 2.00 1.10
CA GLY A 56 -4.44 2.58 2.18
C GLY A 56 -3.94 2.09 3.54
N LEU A 57 -4.18 2.88 4.58
CA LEU A 57 -3.93 2.48 5.96
C LEU A 57 -5.22 1.91 6.56
N TYR A 58 -5.17 0.68 7.07
CA TYR A 58 -6.31 0.00 7.66
C TYR A 58 -6.35 0.16 9.19
N ARG A 59 -7.55 0.31 9.74
CA ARG A 59 -7.84 0.51 11.16
C ARG A 59 -9.04 -0.36 11.57
N GLY A 60 -8.90 -1.69 11.45
CA GLY A 60 -9.98 -2.64 11.71
C GLY A 60 -10.69 -2.48 13.06
N GLY A 61 -10.00 -1.96 14.09
CA GLY A 61 -10.61 -1.62 15.38
C GLY A 61 -11.77 -0.62 15.28
N GLU A 62 -11.71 0.35 14.36
CA GLU A 62 -12.79 1.32 14.12
C GLU A 62 -13.99 0.69 13.38
N LEU A 63 -13.80 -0.48 12.79
CA LEU A 63 -14.85 -1.32 12.20
C LEU A 63 -15.23 -2.47 13.14
N GLY A 64 -14.93 -2.31 14.43
CA GLY A 64 -15.16 -3.29 15.50
C GLY A 64 -14.52 -4.65 15.20
N GLY A 65 -13.28 -4.65 14.75
CA GLY A 65 -12.42 -5.83 14.62
C GLY A 65 -12.48 -6.54 13.28
N LEU A 66 -13.12 -5.97 12.25
CA LEU A 66 -13.13 -6.56 10.90
C LEU A 66 -11.69 -6.72 10.40
N SER A 67 -11.31 -7.93 9.95
CA SER A 67 -9.97 -8.17 9.40
C SER A 67 -9.79 -7.49 8.03
N VAL A 68 -8.55 -7.15 7.70
CA VAL A 68 -8.25 -6.50 6.41
C VAL A 68 -8.47 -7.43 5.23
N GLU A 69 -8.31 -8.75 5.41
CA GLU A 69 -8.61 -9.77 4.41
C GLU A 69 -10.08 -9.72 4.01
N LYS A 70 -10.98 -9.72 5.02
CA LYS A 70 -12.43 -9.69 4.81
C LYS A 70 -12.88 -8.35 4.24
N PHE A 71 -12.30 -7.26 4.70
CA PHE A 71 -12.51 -5.94 4.11
C PHE A 71 -12.14 -5.92 2.62
N CYS A 72 -10.93 -6.39 2.27
CA CYS A 72 -10.47 -6.43 0.89
C CYS A 72 -11.31 -7.37 0.02
N GLU A 73 -11.74 -8.52 0.57
CA GLU A 73 -12.66 -9.45 -0.10
C GLU A 73 -13.99 -8.78 -0.47
N ALA A 74 -14.60 -8.07 0.49
CA ALA A 74 -15.84 -7.34 0.24
C ALA A 74 -15.65 -6.21 -0.79
N VAL A 75 -14.54 -5.46 -0.72
CA VAL A 75 -14.23 -4.41 -1.71
C VAL A 75 -14.04 -5.01 -3.12
N ARG A 76 -13.39 -6.16 -3.24
CA ARG A 76 -13.27 -6.87 -4.52
C ARG A 76 -14.63 -7.33 -5.04
N ALA A 77 -15.54 -7.77 -4.16
CA ALA A 77 -16.91 -8.14 -4.55
C ALA A 77 -17.72 -6.96 -5.10
N GLU A 78 -17.38 -5.73 -4.72
CA GLU A 78 -17.95 -4.49 -5.29
C GLU A 78 -17.30 -4.07 -6.63
N GLY A 79 -16.40 -4.88 -7.19
CA GLY A 79 -15.79 -4.68 -8.52
C GLY A 79 -14.41 -4.03 -8.52
N VAL A 80 -13.79 -3.81 -7.35
CA VAL A 80 -12.44 -3.25 -7.25
C VAL A 80 -11.40 -4.38 -7.18
N SER A 81 -10.98 -4.89 -8.34
CA SER A 81 -10.10 -6.08 -8.42
C SER A 81 -8.81 -5.97 -7.62
N ASP A 82 -8.17 -4.80 -7.63
CA ASP A 82 -6.80 -4.60 -7.13
C ASP A 82 -6.76 -4.19 -5.63
N CYS A 83 -7.69 -4.71 -4.83
CA CYS A 83 -7.74 -4.50 -3.39
C CYS A 83 -7.34 -5.77 -2.65
N TYR A 84 -6.10 -5.83 -2.14
CA TYR A 84 -5.54 -6.96 -1.40
C TYR A 84 -4.91 -6.49 -0.10
N PRO A 85 -4.90 -7.34 0.96
CA PRO A 85 -4.27 -6.99 2.22
C PRO A 85 -2.75 -6.83 2.06
N GLY A 86 -2.19 -5.93 2.85
CA GLY A 86 -0.77 -5.71 3.00
C GLY A 86 -0.04 -4.99 1.87
N ALA A 87 1.27 -5.17 1.90
CA ALA A 87 2.23 -4.66 0.93
C ALA A 87 3.32 -5.73 0.72
N ASN A 88 4.57 -5.31 0.51
CA ASN A 88 5.68 -6.26 0.45
C ASN A 88 5.85 -6.97 1.81
N GLY A 89 6.14 -8.27 1.78
CA GLY A 89 6.47 -9.02 2.98
C GLY A 89 7.74 -8.47 3.66
N ALA A 90 7.81 -8.68 4.98
CA ALA A 90 8.95 -8.31 5.80
C ALA A 90 10.24 -9.00 5.33
N LEU A 91 11.10 -8.25 4.62
CA LEU A 91 12.34 -8.80 4.04
C LEU A 91 13.26 -9.40 5.10
N HIS A 92 13.28 -8.82 6.31
CA HIS A 92 14.08 -9.30 7.43
C HIS A 92 13.59 -10.62 8.03
N LEU A 93 12.51 -11.22 7.52
CA LEU A 93 12.11 -12.58 7.87
C LEU A 93 12.32 -13.56 6.71
N ASN A 94 12.73 -13.07 5.53
CA ASN A 94 12.83 -13.91 4.34
C ASN A 94 14.08 -14.80 4.42
N PRO A 95 13.95 -16.14 4.34
CA PRO A 95 15.11 -17.04 4.41
C PRO A 95 16.14 -16.80 3.29
N LEU A 96 15.70 -16.40 2.10
CA LEU A 96 16.61 -16.05 1.01
C LEU A 96 17.55 -14.91 1.40
N PHE A 97 17.09 -13.98 2.25
CA PHE A 97 17.90 -12.85 2.71
C PHE A 97 18.92 -13.27 3.77
N HIS A 98 18.59 -14.26 4.61
CA HIS A 98 19.40 -14.65 5.78
C HIS A 98 20.26 -15.89 5.60
N GLU A 99 19.89 -16.79 4.70
CA GLU A 99 20.48 -18.13 4.59
C GLU A 99 21.15 -18.37 3.24
N ALA A 100 20.80 -17.61 2.21
CA ALA A 100 21.33 -17.84 0.88
C ALA A 100 22.82 -17.51 0.78
N ASP A 101 23.59 -18.44 0.23
CA ASP A 101 24.97 -18.23 -0.20
C ASP A 101 25.00 -17.92 -1.71
N LEU A 102 24.55 -16.71 -2.06
CA LEU A 102 24.41 -16.23 -3.44
C LEU A 102 25.74 -16.15 -4.19
N PHE A 103 26.85 -16.02 -3.46
CA PHE A 103 28.19 -15.88 -4.03
C PHE A 103 29.07 -17.12 -3.83
N ASN A 104 28.50 -18.23 -3.32
CA ASN A 104 29.17 -19.50 -3.13
C ASN A 104 30.45 -19.41 -2.27
N MET A 105 30.37 -18.73 -1.12
CA MET A 105 31.47 -18.51 -0.17
C MET A 105 31.46 -19.47 1.03
N GLY A 106 30.57 -20.46 1.04
CA GLY A 106 30.42 -21.45 2.11
C GLY A 106 29.65 -20.94 3.34
N ARG A 107 29.00 -19.77 3.25
CA ARG A 107 28.19 -19.18 4.32
C ARG A 107 27.18 -18.18 3.76
N PRO A 108 26.12 -17.81 4.50
CA PRO A 108 25.14 -16.85 4.00
C PRO A 108 25.78 -15.53 3.56
N THR A 109 25.38 -15.03 2.39
CA THR A 109 25.96 -13.83 1.76
C THR A 109 25.81 -12.59 2.66
N MET A 110 24.71 -12.49 3.40
CA MET A 110 24.43 -11.38 4.30
C MET A 110 25.47 -11.15 5.39
N ILE A 111 26.17 -12.20 5.83
CA ILE A 111 27.21 -12.11 6.88
C ILE A 111 28.63 -12.26 6.32
N SER A 112 28.76 -12.36 5.00
CA SER A 112 30.03 -12.75 4.39
C SER A 112 31.08 -11.64 4.32
N PHE A 113 30.66 -10.38 4.42
CA PHE A 113 31.56 -9.22 4.40
C PHE A 113 31.40 -8.32 5.63
N GLY A 114 30.57 -8.74 6.60
CA GLY A 114 30.29 -7.98 7.80
C GLY A 114 31.34 -8.19 8.90
N GLN A 115 31.51 -7.17 9.76
CA GLN A 115 32.31 -7.28 10.98
C GLN A 115 31.56 -7.98 12.13
N ARG A 116 30.26 -8.22 11.97
CA ARG A 116 29.37 -8.88 12.93
C ARG A 116 28.16 -9.49 12.21
N ASP A 117 27.45 -10.37 12.89
CA ASP A 117 26.14 -10.83 12.43
C ASP A 117 25.11 -9.69 12.56
N VAL A 118 24.38 -9.44 11.47
CA VAL A 118 23.35 -8.38 11.36
C VAL A 118 21.98 -8.96 11.03
N ARG A 119 21.86 -10.29 11.01
CA ARG A 119 20.58 -10.96 10.75
C ARG A 119 19.57 -10.62 11.84
N GLN A 120 18.32 -10.58 11.43
CA GLN A 120 17.17 -10.17 12.24
C GLN A 120 16.15 -11.29 12.22
N GLY A 121 15.44 -11.47 13.32
CA GLY A 121 14.40 -12.48 13.46
C GLY A 121 13.01 -11.87 13.71
N PRO A 122 12.00 -12.73 13.89
CA PRO A 122 10.66 -12.31 14.31
C PRO A 122 10.68 -11.41 15.55
N GLY A 123 9.81 -10.41 15.58
CA GLY A 123 9.68 -9.43 16.66
C GLY A 123 10.70 -8.29 16.64
N THR A 124 11.68 -8.31 15.74
CA THR A 124 12.69 -7.22 15.67
C THR A 124 12.15 -5.96 15.01
N LEU A 125 11.19 -6.08 14.08
CA LEU A 125 10.55 -4.95 13.40
C LEU A 125 9.02 -5.13 13.40
N PRO A 126 8.36 -5.05 14.56
CA PRO A 126 6.96 -5.46 14.74
C PRO A 126 5.98 -4.71 13.83
N VAL A 127 6.25 -3.44 13.49
CA VAL A 127 5.42 -2.66 12.56
C VAL A 127 5.56 -3.15 11.11
N SER A 128 6.76 -3.59 10.71
CA SER A 128 6.96 -4.16 9.37
C SER A 128 6.34 -5.55 9.26
N GLU A 129 6.36 -6.30 10.36
CA GLU A 129 5.76 -7.64 10.44
C GLU A 129 4.23 -7.58 10.40
N SER A 130 3.61 -6.51 10.91
CA SER A 130 2.16 -6.31 10.86
C SER A 130 1.64 -5.68 9.58
N ILE A 131 2.48 -5.45 8.56
CA ILE A 131 2.08 -4.77 7.32
C ILE A 131 0.89 -5.43 6.64
N GLY A 132 0.80 -6.77 6.74
CA GLY A 132 -0.31 -7.58 6.23
C GLY A 132 -1.67 -7.15 6.77
N ASP A 133 -1.71 -6.72 8.03
CA ASP A 133 -2.93 -6.41 8.78
C ASP A 133 -3.31 -4.91 8.72
N ILE A 134 -2.32 -4.03 8.54
CA ILE A 134 -2.49 -2.57 8.70
C ILE A 134 -2.51 -1.79 7.39
N ALA A 135 -2.33 -2.45 6.24
CA ALA A 135 -2.32 -1.83 4.93
C ALA A 135 -3.16 -2.62 3.93
N PHE A 136 -3.59 -1.97 2.85
CA PHE A 136 -4.31 -2.62 1.76
C PHE A 136 -4.06 -1.92 0.41
N GLY A 137 -4.25 -2.66 -0.69
CA GLY A 137 -4.18 -2.16 -2.05
C GLY A 137 -5.30 -1.19 -2.39
N ILE A 138 -4.99 -0.16 -3.18
CA ILE A 138 -5.97 0.80 -3.71
C ILE A 138 -5.80 0.90 -5.23
N PRO A 139 -6.84 1.31 -5.98
CA PRO A 139 -6.71 1.61 -7.40
C PRO A 139 -5.65 2.68 -7.66
N TRP A 140 -4.89 2.54 -8.75
CA TRP A 140 -3.96 3.56 -9.21
C TRP A 140 -4.53 4.33 -10.41
N PHE A 141 -5.02 5.54 -10.14
CA PHE A 141 -5.58 6.41 -11.16
C PHE A 141 -4.46 7.13 -11.93
N LYS A 142 -4.19 6.69 -13.15
CA LYS A 142 -3.24 7.37 -14.07
C LYS A 142 -3.75 8.71 -14.60
N HIS A 143 -5.07 8.90 -14.55
CA HIS A 143 -5.78 10.09 -15.03
C HIS A 143 -6.89 10.44 -14.04
N ASP A 144 -7.08 11.73 -13.78
CA ASP A 144 -8.21 12.22 -13.00
C ASP A 144 -9.50 12.14 -13.82
N ARG A 145 -10.29 11.09 -13.57
CA ARG A 145 -11.62 10.88 -14.14
C ARG A 145 -12.63 10.89 -13.00
N PRO A 146 -13.21 12.06 -12.65
CA PRO A 146 -13.96 12.24 -11.41
C PRO A 146 -15.10 11.23 -11.23
N ASP A 147 -15.88 10.95 -12.28
CA ASP A 147 -17.03 10.04 -12.22
C ASP A 147 -16.61 8.60 -11.91
N VAL A 148 -15.55 8.12 -12.58
CA VAL A 148 -15.00 6.77 -12.36
C VAL A 148 -14.40 6.66 -10.96
N ILE A 149 -13.62 7.67 -10.54
CA ILE A 149 -13.04 7.72 -9.18
C ILE A 149 -14.15 7.71 -8.12
N GLY A 150 -15.25 8.43 -8.36
CA GLY A 150 -16.43 8.43 -7.50
C GLY A 150 -17.04 7.03 -7.34
N GLN A 151 -17.13 6.25 -8.41
CA GLN A 151 -17.62 4.87 -8.34
C GLN A 151 -16.71 3.98 -7.49
N PHE A 152 -15.39 4.08 -7.65
CA PHE A 152 -14.45 3.36 -6.78
C PHE A 152 -14.60 3.79 -5.31
N ALA A 153 -14.64 5.09 -5.02
CA ALA A 153 -14.83 5.58 -3.65
C ALA A 153 -16.17 5.09 -3.05
N ALA A 154 -17.24 5.04 -3.84
CA ALA A 154 -18.53 4.53 -3.41
C ALA A 154 -18.47 3.04 -3.01
N ALA A 155 -17.71 2.21 -3.74
CA ALA A 155 -17.49 0.80 -3.37
C ALA A 155 -16.80 0.67 -1.99
N PHE A 156 -15.71 1.41 -1.75
CA PHE A 156 -15.05 1.41 -0.44
C PHE A 156 -15.97 1.90 0.68
N ARG A 157 -16.70 3.00 0.44
CA ARG A 157 -17.68 3.56 1.38
C ARG A 157 -18.76 2.54 1.74
N LYS A 158 -19.34 1.86 0.76
CA LYS A 158 -20.37 0.84 0.96
C LYS A 158 -19.87 -0.27 1.88
N VAL A 159 -18.66 -0.77 1.66
CA VAL A 159 -18.06 -1.82 2.51
C VAL A 159 -17.84 -1.33 3.94
N VAL A 160 -17.33 -0.10 4.12
CA VAL A 160 -17.16 0.51 5.45
C VAL A 160 -18.51 0.65 6.17
N GLU A 161 -19.53 1.18 5.50
CA GLU A 161 -20.87 1.40 6.07
C GLU A 161 -21.58 0.08 6.39
N ARG A 162 -21.21 -1.02 5.72
CA ARG A 162 -21.75 -2.37 5.93
C ARG A 162 -20.80 -3.30 6.68
N ALA A 163 -19.76 -2.76 7.32
CA ALA A 163 -18.74 -3.57 8.00
C ALA A 163 -19.29 -4.48 9.10
N ALA A 164 -20.41 -4.11 9.73
CA ALA A 164 -21.08 -4.94 10.73
C ALA A 164 -21.65 -6.25 10.14
N ASP A 165 -22.11 -6.23 8.89
CA ASP A 165 -22.71 -7.38 8.20
C ASP A 165 -21.63 -8.40 7.75
N LEU A 166 -20.36 -8.00 7.79
CA LEU A 166 -19.21 -8.81 7.37
C LEU A 166 -18.53 -9.55 8.53
N LYS A 167 -18.99 -9.33 9.76
CA LYS A 167 -18.48 -10.02 10.95
C LYS A 167 -19.15 -11.39 11.04
N ILE A 168 -18.38 -12.44 10.76
CA ILE A 168 -18.73 -13.82 11.04
C ILE A 168 -17.78 -14.33 12.12
#